data_AF-A0A6H9SKN8-F1
#
_entry.id   AF-A0A6H9SKN8-F1
#
_cell.length_a   1.000
_cell.length_b   1.000
_cell.length_c   1.000
_cell.angle_alpha   90.00
_cell.angle_beta   90.00
_cell.angle_gamma   90.00
#
_symmetry.space_group_name_H-M   'P 1'
#
loop_
_entity.id
_entity.type
_entity.pdbx_description
1 polymer ?
#
loop_
_entity_poly.entity_id
_entity_poly.type
_entity_poly.pdbx_seq_one_letter_code
_entity_poly.pdbx_strand_id
1 'polypeptide(L)'
;GDSLNFSAQGPGNAVLIKSAYPWVDALSGPASLAQMLLNNPDAQGRPRTPQKLCAGQTLLCKALGLKVPDWDAERFDPERLLVEDVGVPTVNAIQTTRLGIPQGRDEHLPYRFVDAAYAPWCTRNPLRRGQVEGRDYFLLS
;
A
#
# COMPACT_ATOMS: atom_id res chain seq x y z
N GLY A 1 -7.19 4.62 12.65
CA GLY A 1 -6.04 5.22 11.93
C GLY A 1 -6.43 5.35 10.48
N ASP A 2 -5.91 6.37 9.78
CA ASP A 2 -6.28 6.66 8.40
C ASP A 2 -6.01 5.47 7.46
N SER A 3 -6.83 5.32 6.43
CA SER A 3 -6.69 4.30 5.38
C SER A 3 -7.15 4.86 4.04
N LEU A 4 -6.46 4.47 2.97
CA LEU A 4 -6.79 4.85 1.60
C LEU A 4 -7.48 3.68 0.90
N ASN A 5 -8.74 3.87 0.50
CA ASN A 5 -9.51 2.89 -0.27
C ASN A 5 -10.05 3.54 -1.53
N PHE A 6 -10.09 2.77 -2.62
CA PHE A 6 -10.73 3.20 -3.86
C PHE A 6 -11.97 2.34 -4.12
N SER A 7 -13.09 2.99 -4.41
CA SER A 7 -14.31 2.29 -4.82
C SER A 7 -14.06 1.49 -6.10
N ALA A 8 -14.56 0.27 -6.14
CA ALA A 8 -14.46 -0.63 -7.27
C ALA A 8 -15.86 -0.95 -7.82
N GLN A 9 -15.93 -1.57 -8.99
CA GLN A 9 -17.20 -1.96 -9.59
C GLN A 9 -17.99 -2.90 -8.65
N GLY A 10 -19.25 -2.55 -8.40
CA GLY A 10 -20.18 -3.31 -7.55
C GLY A 10 -20.52 -2.61 -6.23
N PRO A 11 -21.76 -2.72 -5.71
CA PRO A 11 -22.15 -2.07 -4.46
C PRO A 11 -21.26 -2.48 -3.29
N GLY A 12 -20.62 -1.50 -2.64
CA GLY A 12 -19.77 -1.71 -1.46
C GLY A 12 -18.38 -2.31 -1.75
N ASN A 13 -18.04 -2.56 -3.02
CA ASN A 13 -16.71 -3.05 -3.38
C ASN A 13 -15.69 -1.91 -3.31
N ALA A 14 -14.55 -2.19 -2.70
CA ALA A 14 -13.42 -1.27 -2.62
C ALA A 14 -12.10 -2.03 -2.55
N VAL A 15 -11.04 -1.36 -3.00
CA VAL A 15 -9.66 -1.83 -2.90
C VAL A 15 -8.91 -0.98 -1.87
N LEU A 16 -8.37 -1.62 -0.84
CA LEU A 16 -7.50 -0.98 0.14
C LEU A 16 -6.07 -0.91 -0.41
N ILE A 17 -5.46 0.28 -0.38
CA ILE A 17 -4.02 0.41 -0.62
C ILE A 17 -3.29 0.13 0.69
N LYS A 18 -2.80 -1.12 0.83
CA LYS A 18 -2.25 -1.61 2.10
C LYS A 18 -0.85 -1.06 2.41
N SER A 19 -0.05 -0.79 1.39
CA SER A 19 1.32 -0.30 1.46
C SER A 19 1.74 0.24 0.09
N ALA A 20 2.82 1.02 0.03
CA ALA A 20 3.39 1.50 -1.22
C ALA A 20 4.93 1.49 -1.19
N TYR A 21 5.52 1.58 -2.38
CA TYR A 21 6.92 1.94 -2.58
C TYR A 21 7.01 3.45 -2.84
N PRO A 22 7.87 4.21 -2.13
CA PRO A 22 8.02 5.64 -2.36
C PRO A 22 8.80 5.89 -3.66
N TRP A 23 8.08 5.89 -4.77
CA TRP A 23 8.62 6.09 -6.12
C TRP A 23 9.01 7.54 -6.35
N VAL A 24 10.11 7.75 -7.08
CA VAL A 24 10.61 9.08 -7.44
C VAL A 24 10.77 9.15 -8.95
N ASP A 25 10.17 10.17 -9.56
CA ASP A 25 10.20 10.43 -11.00
C ASP A 25 10.18 11.94 -11.30
N ALA A 26 9.84 12.32 -12.52
CA ALA A 26 9.77 13.70 -12.96
C ALA A 26 8.65 14.51 -12.28
N LEU A 27 7.55 13.87 -11.88
CA LEU A 27 6.42 14.49 -11.19
C LEU A 27 6.67 14.53 -9.67
N SER A 28 7.12 13.41 -9.12
CA SER A 28 7.37 13.21 -7.68
C SER A 28 8.88 13.13 -7.40
N GLY A 29 9.56 14.27 -7.48
CA GLY A 29 11.01 14.35 -7.30
C GLY A 29 11.52 14.17 -5.86
N PRO A 30 12.83 14.36 -5.61
CA PRO A 30 13.44 14.23 -4.28
C PRO A 30 12.79 15.09 -3.18
N ALA A 31 12.25 16.25 -3.53
CA ALA A 31 11.52 17.12 -2.60
C ALA A 31 10.23 16.44 -2.06
N SER A 32 9.51 15.72 -2.92
CA SER A 32 8.33 14.95 -2.52
C SER A 32 8.70 13.85 -1.53
N LEU A 33 9.77 13.10 -1.81
CA LEU A 33 10.28 12.09 -0.87
C LEU A 33 10.72 12.69 0.47
N ALA A 34 11.39 13.85 0.45
CA ALA A 34 11.76 14.56 1.67
C ALA A 34 10.52 14.96 2.49
N GLN A 35 9.47 15.46 1.84
CA GLN A 35 8.20 15.78 2.51
C GLN A 35 7.54 14.53 3.11
N MET A 36 7.55 13.40 2.40
CA MET A 36 7.02 12.13 2.93
C MET A 36 7.75 11.70 4.21
N LEU A 37 9.07 11.85 4.26
CA LEU A 37 9.89 11.52 5.44
C LEU A 37 9.58 12.45 6.63
N LEU A 38 9.36 13.74 6.38
CA LEU A 38 8.95 14.70 7.41
C LEU A 38 7.55 14.41 7.95
N ASN A 39 6.62 14.00 7.09
CA ASN A 39 5.25 13.68 7.51
C ASN A 39 5.15 12.41 8.36
N ASN A 40 6.08 11.47 8.20
CA ASN A 40 6.00 10.15 8.82
C ASN A 40 7.31 9.69 9.49
N PRO A 41 7.80 10.40 10.53
CA PRO A 41 8.97 9.98 11.27
C PRO A 41 8.73 8.66 12.05
N ASP A 42 9.82 8.06 12.53
CA ASP A 42 9.77 6.98 13.51
C ASP A 42 9.31 7.47 14.89
N ALA A 43 9.19 6.56 15.86
CA ALA A 43 8.74 6.91 17.20
C ALA A 43 9.72 7.83 17.97
N GLN A 44 10.96 7.97 17.48
CA GLN A 44 11.99 8.85 18.03
C GLN A 44 12.12 10.15 17.22
N GLY A 45 11.22 10.41 16.26
CA GLY A 45 11.27 11.60 15.41
C GLY A 45 12.28 11.52 14.26
N ARG A 46 12.92 10.37 14.04
CA ARG A 46 13.94 10.21 12.98
C ARG A 46 13.30 9.79 11.66
N PRO A 47 13.94 10.11 10.51
CA PRO A 47 13.48 9.62 9.22
C PRO A 47 13.39 8.09 9.17
N ARG A 48 12.30 7.57 8.59
CA ARG A 48 12.14 6.12 8.38
C ARG A 48 13.03 5.64 7.24
N THR A 49 13.42 4.36 7.29
CA THR A 49 14.01 3.72 6.11
C THR A 49 12.98 3.62 4.99
N PRO A 50 13.40 3.54 3.71
CA PRO A 50 12.48 3.42 2.58
C PRO A 50 11.46 2.27 2.72
N GLN A 51 11.90 1.11 3.21
CA GLN A 51 11.07 -0.08 3.43
C GLN A 51 10.03 0.08 4.52
N LYS A 52 10.17 1.09 5.40
CA LYS A 52 9.28 1.33 6.54
C LYS A 52 8.42 2.58 6.35
N LEU A 53 8.71 3.42 5.36
CA LEU A 53 8.05 4.70 5.15
C LEU A 53 6.57 4.53 4.79
N CYS A 54 6.27 3.63 3.85
CA CYS A 54 4.92 3.39 3.34
C CYS A 54 4.45 1.95 3.57
N ALA A 55 5.00 1.26 4.58
CA ALA A 55 4.84 -0.18 4.71
C ALA A 55 3.44 -0.65 5.12
N GLY A 56 2.55 0.24 5.54
CA GLY A 56 1.21 -0.08 6.02
C GLY A 56 0.24 1.07 5.77
N GLN A 57 -1.06 0.78 5.72
CA GLN A 57 -2.10 1.77 5.39
C GLN A 57 -1.97 3.09 6.14
N THR A 58 -1.79 3.07 7.47
CA THR A 58 -1.66 4.30 8.26
C THR A 58 -0.34 5.01 7.99
N LEU A 59 0.74 4.27 7.70
CA LEU A 59 2.05 4.83 7.38
C LEU A 59 2.02 5.50 6.00
N LEU A 60 1.35 4.87 5.04
CA LEU A 60 1.11 5.42 3.71
C LEU A 60 0.30 6.73 3.80
N CYS A 61 -0.84 6.73 4.49
CA CYS A 61 -1.64 7.95 4.67
C CYS A 61 -0.83 9.06 5.35
N LYS A 62 -0.05 8.73 6.40
CA LYS A 62 0.85 9.71 7.02
C LYS A 62 1.87 10.26 6.03
N ALA A 63 2.59 9.41 5.32
CA ALA A 63 3.62 9.84 4.37
C ALA A 63 3.05 10.78 3.28
N LEU A 64 1.86 10.46 2.76
CA LEU A 64 1.16 11.29 1.77
C LEU A 64 0.42 12.49 2.36
N GLY A 65 0.38 12.67 3.68
CA GLY A 65 -0.40 13.74 4.32
C GLY A 65 -1.91 13.57 4.19
N LEU A 66 -2.40 12.35 3.97
CA LEU A 66 -3.82 12.05 3.80
C LEU A 66 -4.52 11.81 5.13
N LYS A 67 -5.73 12.35 5.25
CA LYS A 67 -6.64 12.22 6.40
C LYS A 67 -8.02 11.84 5.94
N VAL A 68 -8.64 10.86 6.62
CA VAL A 68 -10.00 10.41 6.26
C VAL A 68 -11.01 11.57 6.29
N PRO A 69 -11.07 12.44 7.32
CA PRO A 69 -12.02 13.55 7.33
C PRO A 69 -11.91 14.51 6.15
N ASP A 70 -10.75 14.59 5.49
CA ASP A 70 -10.50 15.53 4.40
C ASP A 70 -10.76 14.92 3.01
N TRP A 71 -10.94 13.60 2.93
CA TRP A 71 -10.95 12.84 1.67
C TRP A 71 -12.05 11.77 1.58
N ASP A 72 -12.83 11.55 2.65
CA ASP A 72 -13.88 10.54 2.64
C ASP A 72 -14.95 10.86 1.58
N ALA A 73 -15.32 9.87 0.78
CA ALA A 73 -16.22 9.99 -0.37
C ALA A 73 -15.82 11.03 -1.46
N GLU A 74 -14.61 11.57 -1.41
CA GLU A 74 -14.12 12.52 -2.41
C GLU A 74 -13.66 11.83 -3.70
N ARG A 75 -13.65 12.59 -4.80
CA ARG A 75 -13.07 12.15 -6.07
C ARG A 75 -11.57 12.46 -6.11
N PHE A 76 -10.85 11.79 -7.00
CA PHE A 76 -9.49 12.19 -7.32
C PHE A 76 -9.46 13.63 -7.85
N ASP A 77 -8.49 14.38 -7.36
CA ASP A 77 -8.15 15.71 -7.83
C ASP A 77 -6.73 15.61 -8.38
N PRO A 78 -6.51 15.72 -9.71
CA PRO A 78 -5.19 15.56 -10.32
C PRO A 78 -4.11 16.50 -9.75
N GLU A 79 -4.50 17.64 -9.18
CA GLU A 79 -3.57 18.60 -8.58
C GLU A 79 -3.20 18.24 -7.12
N ARG A 80 -3.93 17.31 -6.49
CA ARG A 80 -3.78 16.97 -5.06
C ARG A 80 -3.53 15.48 -4.81
N LEU A 81 -4.27 14.60 -5.48
CA LEU A 81 -4.14 13.14 -5.43
C LEU A 81 -4.57 12.53 -6.77
N LEU A 82 -3.59 12.03 -7.51
CA LEU A 82 -3.76 11.37 -8.80
C LEU A 82 -3.46 9.87 -8.69
N VAL A 83 -4.16 9.07 -9.49
CA VAL A 83 -3.76 7.70 -9.83
C VAL A 83 -3.59 7.65 -11.34
N GLU A 84 -2.41 7.25 -11.79
CA GLU A 84 -2.08 7.14 -13.21
C GLU A 84 -1.40 5.80 -13.52
N ASP A 85 -1.48 5.40 -14.78
CA ASP A 85 -0.71 4.28 -15.30
C ASP A 85 0.67 4.77 -15.72
N VAL A 86 1.71 4.25 -15.07
CA VAL A 86 3.12 4.60 -15.33
C VAL A 86 3.77 3.71 -16.40
N GLY A 87 3.01 2.81 -17.03
CA GLY A 87 3.49 1.93 -18.10
C GLY A 87 4.46 0.84 -17.62
N VAL A 88 4.53 0.59 -16.31
CA VAL A 88 5.38 -0.44 -15.71
C VAL A 88 4.58 -1.73 -15.53
N PRO A 89 4.90 -2.81 -16.26
CA PRO A 89 4.17 -4.06 -16.13
C PRO A 89 4.48 -4.74 -14.80
N THR A 90 3.44 -5.29 -14.16
CA THR A 90 3.62 -6.21 -13.03
C THR A 90 3.95 -7.59 -13.58
N VAL A 91 5.19 -8.06 -13.37
CA VAL A 91 5.64 -9.35 -13.92
C VAL A 91 5.13 -10.54 -13.10
N ASN A 92 5.12 -10.40 -11.77
CA ASN A 92 4.64 -11.44 -10.86
C ASN A 92 3.85 -10.80 -9.72
N ALA A 93 2.57 -11.12 -9.62
CA ALA A 93 1.75 -10.73 -8.48
C ALA A 93 1.64 -11.89 -7.48
N ILE A 94 1.97 -11.62 -6.22
CA ILE A 94 1.76 -12.54 -5.11
C ILE A 94 0.34 -12.39 -4.62
N GLN A 95 -0.41 -13.49 -4.64
CA GLN A 95 -1.75 -13.60 -4.08
C GLN A 95 -1.72 -14.35 -2.74
N THR A 96 -2.26 -13.75 -1.67
CA THR A 96 -2.27 -14.34 -0.33
C THR A 96 -3.43 -13.80 0.52
N THR A 97 -3.54 -14.22 1.77
CA THR A 97 -4.61 -13.79 2.69
C THR A 97 -4.43 -12.35 3.17
N ARG A 98 -5.56 -11.70 3.50
CA ARG A 98 -5.57 -10.32 4.03
C ARG A 98 -5.01 -10.25 5.45
N LEU A 99 -4.56 -9.05 5.81
CA LEU A 99 -3.99 -8.76 7.12
C LEU A 99 -4.98 -7.99 7.99
N GLY A 100 -5.08 -8.38 9.26
CA GLY A 100 -5.85 -7.61 10.26
C GLY A 100 -7.35 -7.64 10.04
N ILE A 101 -7.87 -8.66 9.36
CA ILE A 101 -9.30 -8.85 9.17
C ILE A 101 -9.91 -9.66 10.33
N PRO A 102 -11.13 -9.33 10.80
CA PRO A 102 -11.79 -10.11 11.84
C PRO A 102 -12.02 -11.57 11.42
N GLN A 103 -11.95 -12.46 12.41
CA GLN A 103 -12.27 -13.88 12.25
C GLN A 103 -13.74 -14.07 11.86
N GLY A 104 -14.02 -15.07 11.02
CA GLY A 104 -15.36 -15.43 10.55
C GLY A 104 -15.88 -14.57 9.40
N ARG A 105 -15.05 -13.70 8.81
CA ARG A 105 -15.40 -12.96 7.60
C ARG A 105 -14.92 -13.76 6.41
N ASP A 106 -13.76 -13.40 5.90
CA ASP A 106 -13.16 -13.91 4.68
C ASP A 106 -11.63 -13.97 4.84
N GLU A 107 -11.15 -14.19 6.07
CA GLU A 107 -9.74 -14.27 6.43
C GLU A 107 -8.97 -15.38 5.70
N HIS A 108 -9.67 -16.43 5.27
CA HIS A 108 -9.14 -17.56 4.53
C HIS A 108 -9.04 -17.29 3.03
N LEU A 109 -9.69 -16.24 2.51
CA LEU A 109 -9.70 -15.92 1.10
C LEU A 109 -8.44 -15.14 0.69
N PRO A 110 -7.86 -15.44 -0.49
CA PRO A 110 -6.61 -14.84 -0.95
C PRO A 110 -6.85 -13.47 -1.63
N TYR A 111 -7.49 -12.55 -0.91
CA TYR A 111 -7.83 -11.20 -1.37
C TYR A 111 -6.79 -10.14 -1.01
N ARG A 112 -5.52 -10.52 -1.05
CA ARG A 112 -4.38 -9.59 -0.95
C ARG A 112 -3.43 -9.86 -2.10
N PHE A 113 -3.14 -8.81 -2.85
CA PHE A 113 -2.25 -8.83 -4.00
C PHE A 113 -1.06 -7.93 -3.72
N VAL A 114 0.14 -8.40 -4.04
CA VAL A 114 1.40 -7.68 -3.83
C VAL A 114 2.30 -7.95 -5.03
N ASP A 115 2.84 -6.93 -5.67
CA ASP A 115 3.91 -7.11 -6.65
C ASP A 115 5.14 -7.74 -5.96
N ALA A 116 5.63 -8.85 -6.50
CA ALA A 116 6.74 -9.60 -5.93
C ALA A 116 8.02 -8.78 -5.78
N ALA A 117 8.30 -7.85 -6.71
CA ALA A 117 9.47 -6.98 -6.65
C ALA A 117 9.42 -6.03 -5.44
N TYR A 118 8.22 -5.65 -5.01
CA TYR A 118 8.01 -4.71 -3.92
C TYR A 118 7.58 -5.36 -2.60
N ALA A 119 7.54 -6.70 -2.53
CA ALA A 119 7.18 -7.45 -1.33
C ALA A 119 7.98 -7.05 -0.05
N PRO A 120 9.28 -6.69 -0.11
CA PRO A 120 10.02 -6.20 1.06
C PRO A 120 9.52 -4.88 1.66
N TRP A 121 8.76 -4.08 0.89
CA TRP A 121 8.15 -2.82 1.36
C TRP A 121 6.79 -3.03 2.02
N CYS A 122 6.25 -4.25 2.02
CA CYS A 122 4.96 -4.53 2.64
C CYS A 122 5.10 -4.89 4.12
N THR A 123 4.17 -4.39 4.95
CA THR A 123 3.92 -4.97 6.28
C THR A 123 3.62 -6.45 6.10
N ARG A 124 4.32 -7.29 6.87
CA ARG A 124 4.27 -8.75 6.77
C ARG A 124 4.49 -9.20 5.32
N ASN A 125 5.74 -9.12 4.89
CA ASN A 125 6.21 -9.60 3.59
C ASN A 125 5.64 -11.01 3.34
N PRO A 126 4.89 -11.23 2.24
CA PRO A 126 4.33 -12.53 1.90
C PRO A 126 5.40 -13.59 1.58
N LEU A 127 6.62 -13.19 1.19
CA LEU A 127 7.76 -14.06 0.92
C LEU A 127 8.71 -14.22 2.11
N ARG A 128 8.30 -13.84 3.33
CA ARG A 128 9.13 -14.01 4.52
C ARG A 128 9.45 -15.49 4.76
N ARG A 129 10.55 -15.75 5.48
CA ARG A 129 10.98 -17.11 5.85
C ARG A 129 9.83 -17.95 6.40
N GLY A 130 9.67 -19.16 5.86
CA GLY A 130 8.66 -20.13 6.28
C GLY A 130 7.34 -20.09 5.50
N GLN A 131 7.18 -19.16 4.55
CA GLN A 131 6.04 -19.18 3.62
C GLN A 131 6.34 -20.09 2.43
N VAL A 132 5.34 -20.88 2.02
CA VAL A 132 5.44 -21.88 0.95
C VAL A 132 4.43 -21.55 -0.15
N GLU A 133 4.89 -21.49 -1.39
CA GLU A 133 4.04 -21.32 -2.57
C GLU A 133 3.07 -22.50 -2.72
N GLY A 134 1.83 -22.23 -3.17
CA GLY A 134 0.76 -23.22 -3.28
C GLY A 134 0.03 -23.50 -1.97
N ARG A 135 0.53 -22.96 -0.85
CA ARG A 135 -0.08 -23.10 0.49
C ARG A 135 -0.34 -21.76 1.16
N ASP A 136 0.71 -20.96 1.34
CA ASP A 136 0.66 -19.67 2.03
C ASP A 136 0.40 -18.51 1.04
N TYR A 137 0.84 -18.68 -0.20
CA TYR A 137 0.65 -17.72 -1.28
C TYR A 137 0.70 -18.41 -2.65
N PHE A 138 0.26 -17.70 -3.69
CA PHE A 138 0.37 -18.10 -5.09
C PHE A 138 1.08 -16.99 -5.87
N LEU A 139 1.88 -17.35 -6.88
CA LEU A 139 2.37 -16.41 -7.87
C LEU A 139 1.43 -16.40 -9.08
N LEU A 140 1.04 -15.21 -9.49
CA LEU A 140 0.24 -14.95 -10.69
C LEU A 140 1.16 -14.31 -11.73
N SER A 141 1.13 -14.86 -12.94
CA SER A 141 1.88 -14.43 -14.13
C SER A 141 1.01 -13.70 -15.14
#